data_AF-W2SSE7-F1
#
_entry.id   AF-W2SSE7-F1
#
_cell.length_a   1.000
_cell.length_b   1.000
_cell.length_c   1.000
_cell.angle_alpha   90.00
_cell.angle_beta   90.00
_cell.angle_gamma   90.00
#
_symmetry.space_group_name_H-M   'P 1'
#
loop_
_entity.id
_entity.type
_entity.pdbx_description
1 polymer ?
#
loop_
_entity_poly.entity_id
_entity_poly.type
_entity_poly.pdbx_seq_one_letter_code
_entity_poly.pdbx_strand_id
1 'polypeptide(L)'
;MNGAKAAAAKGSEGVTTRMDDVKINERVVVWRVVNGEKRRVLATLLKKRVRGPKSEADHVSEKKTELDANIPAGEVNNVVSESLEYFVHFDGQDRRLDQWISGDQFIEMAPKHSAGELGGGDTRLTRKRRKNDEELISLDDPGRVDQHRKAPPEKNIEWVVFGSYEIQCWYYSPYRLKKKAVEKLYVCENCLLYTDDVRMYKCHLAVDCKRTNPPGELIYEEGDVQIYEVFGALQKFYCQRLCLLAKLFIDHKTLCFDVENFIFYLLCETDKEGTHIAAMFSKEMHSSNNLACIMTLPCYQRKGYGNLLIQLSMFVL
;
A
#
# COMPACT_ATOMS: atom_id res chain seq x y z
N MET A 1 29.63 -55.42 30.03
CA MET A 1 29.44 -55.81 28.62
C MET A 1 27.99 -55.58 28.25
N ASN A 2 27.79 -54.73 27.23
CA ASN A 2 26.67 -54.68 26.27
C ASN A 2 25.24 -54.51 26.83
N GLY A 3 24.42 -53.55 26.39
CA GLY A 3 24.54 -52.61 25.28
C GLY A 3 23.14 -52.06 25.02
N ALA A 4 22.96 -50.75 25.17
CA ALA A 4 21.71 -50.06 24.86
C ALA A 4 21.52 -50.04 23.34
N LYS A 5 20.46 -50.70 22.84
CA LYS A 5 20.05 -50.64 21.43
C LYS A 5 19.36 -49.30 21.17
N ALA A 6 20.03 -48.44 20.40
CA ALA A 6 19.46 -47.28 19.76
C ALA A 6 18.47 -47.72 18.66
N ALA A 7 17.24 -47.21 18.71
CA ALA A 7 16.25 -47.36 17.65
C ALA A 7 16.47 -46.27 16.60
N ALA A 8 16.85 -46.68 15.40
CA ALA A 8 17.01 -45.85 14.23
C ALA A 8 15.64 -45.33 13.73
N ALA A 9 15.43 -44.02 13.78
CA ALA A 9 14.35 -43.36 13.05
C ALA A 9 14.80 -43.18 11.60
N LYS A 10 14.15 -43.92 10.70
CA LYS A 10 14.30 -43.81 9.24
C LYS A 10 13.93 -42.40 8.79
N GLY A 11 14.84 -41.76 8.06
CA GLY A 11 14.58 -40.52 7.34
C GLY A 11 13.45 -40.72 6.33
N SER A 12 12.46 -39.83 6.36
CA SER A 12 11.51 -39.68 5.27
C SER A 12 12.21 -38.87 4.18
N GLU A 13 12.56 -39.54 3.09
CA GLU A 13 13.03 -38.94 1.85
C GLU A 13 11.94 -37.96 1.35
N GLY A 14 12.25 -36.66 1.41
CA GLY A 14 11.44 -35.61 0.82
C GLY A 14 11.44 -35.79 -0.70
N VAL A 15 10.26 -36.08 -1.25
CA VAL A 15 10.01 -36.15 -2.69
C VAL A 15 10.40 -34.80 -3.30
N THR A 16 11.53 -34.79 -4.02
CA THR A 16 11.97 -33.66 -4.84
C THR A 16 11.13 -33.66 -6.12
N THR A 17 9.93 -33.08 -6.05
CA THR A 17 9.12 -32.81 -7.24
C THR A 17 9.86 -31.80 -8.13
N ARG A 18 10.13 -32.20 -9.37
CA ARG A 18 10.87 -31.43 -10.38
C ARG A 18 10.18 -30.09 -10.68
N MET A 19 10.99 -29.05 -10.92
CA MET A 19 10.59 -27.66 -11.19
C MET A 19 9.78 -27.44 -12.48
N ASP A 20 9.63 -28.46 -13.34
CA ASP A 20 8.82 -28.35 -14.56
C ASP A 20 7.29 -28.48 -14.30
N ASP A 21 6.90 -28.98 -13.14
CA ASP A 21 5.50 -29.30 -12.81
C ASP A 21 4.74 -28.21 -12.04
N VAL A 22 5.31 -27.01 -11.89
CA VAL A 22 4.67 -25.91 -11.16
C VAL A 22 3.44 -25.40 -11.92
N LYS A 23 2.24 -25.61 -11.35
CA LYS A 23 0.97 -25.15 -11.94
C LYS A 23 0.63 -23.73 -11.48
N ILE A 24 0.00 -22.97 -12.37
CA ILE A 24 -0.58 -21.68 -12.02
C ILE A 24 -1.65 -21.90 -10.93
N ASN A 25 -1.72 -20.98 -9.98
CA ASN A 25 -2.52 -20.98 -8.74
C ASN A 25 -2.04 -21.93 -7.64
N GLU A 26 -0.83 -22.49 -7.73
CA GLU A 26 -0.23 -23.24 -6.63
C GLU A 26 0.49 -22.33 -5.62
N ARG A 27 0.46 -22.75 -4.35
CA ARG A 27 1.16 -22.06 -3.26
C ARG A 27 2.60 -22.55 -3.18
N VAL A 28 3.51 -21.61 -3.22
CA VAL A 28 4.95 -21.81 -3.30
C VAL A 28 5.63 -21.01 -2.19
N VAL A 29 6.80 -21.46 -1.78
CA VAL A 29 7.66 -20.73 -0.84
C VAL A 29 8.76 -20.04 -1.66
N VAL A 30 8.89 -18.73 -1.46
CA VAL A 30 9.84 -17.90 -2.22
C VAL A 30 10.72 -17.11 -1.27
N TRP A 31 11.96 -16.84 -1.70
CA TRP A 31 12.87 -15.96 -0.98
C TRP A 31 12.54 -14.51 -1.29
N ARG A 32 12.38 -13.69 -0.26
CA ARG A 32 12.19 -12.24 -0.38
C ARG A 32 13.12 -11.50 0.57
N VAL A 33 13.75 -10.44 0.09
CA VAL A 33 14.48 -9.49 0.94
C VAL A 33 13.46 -8.52 1.54
N VAL A 34 13.32 -8.52 2.86
CA VAL A 34 12.48 -7.57 3.60
C VAL A 34 13.38 -6.87 4.60
N ASN A 35 13.50 -5.55 4.50
CA ASN A 35 14.37 -4.72 5.35
C ASN A 35 15.84 -5.19 5.37
N GLY A 36 16.37 -5.61 4.22
CA GLY A 36 17.75 -6.11 4.08
C GLY A 36 17.95 -7.57 4.51
N GLU A 37 16.93 -8.23 5.06
CA GLU A 37 17.01 -9.61 5.54
C GLU A 37 16.29 -10.57 4.58
N LYS A 38 16.95 -11.66 4.16
CA LYS A 38 16.32 -12.71 3.33
C LYS A 38 15.38 -13.55 4.17
N ARG A 39 14.09 -13.53 3.86
CA ARG A 39 13.03 -14.30 4.52
C ARG A 39 12.29 -15.19 3.53
N ARG A 40 11.78 -16.32 4.04
CA ARG A 40 10.87 -17.20 3.30
C ARG A 40 9.45 -16.69 3.44
N VAL A 41 8.76 -16.51 2.33
CA VAL A 41 7.38 -16.00 2.30
C VAL A 41 6.52 -16.96 1.48
N LEU A 42 5.28 -17.16 1.90
CA LEU A 42 4.29 -17.90 1.12
C LEU A 42 3.75 -17.01 0.01
N ALA A 43 3.70 -17.55 -1.20
CA ALA A 43 3.16 -16.86 -2.35
C ALA A 43 2.34 -17.80 -3.21
N THR A 44 1.39 -17.24 -3.96
CA THR A 44 0.61 -17.96 -4.95
C THR A 44 1.15 -17.63 -6.34
N LEU A 45 1.50 -18.66 -7.11
CA LEU A 45 1.97 -18.47 -8.47
C LEU A 45 0.81 -18.06 -9.39
N LEU A 46 0.88 -16.88 -10.01
CA LEU A 46 -0.18 -16.39 -10.89
C LEU A 46 0.15 -16.57 -12.38
N LYS A 47 1.42 -16.39 -12.78
CA LYS A 47 1.86 -16.54 -14.18
C LYS A 47 3.30 -17.05 -14.25
N LYS A 48 3.66 -17.68 -15.37
CA LYS A 48 5.05 -18.04 -15.70
C LYS A 48 5.41 -17.56 -17.10
N ARG A 49 6.65 -17.09 -17.30
CA ARG A 49 7.19 -16.72 -18.62
C ARG A 49 8.65 -17.13 -18.75
N VAL A 50 9.11 -17.26 -19.98
CA VAL A 50 10.54 -17.39 -20.31
C VAL A 50 11.12 -15.98 -20.44
N ARG A 51 12.22 -15.72 -19.74
CA ARG A 51 13.00 -14.48 -19.76
C ARG A 51 13.56 -14.28 -21.16
N GLY A 52 13.23 -13.15 -21.79
CA GLY A 52 13.78 -12.78 -23.10
C GLY A 52 15.29 -12.49 -23.04
N PRO A 53 15.99 -12.51 -24.18
CA PRO A 53 17.41 -12.15 -24.23
C PRO A 53 17.61 -10.71 -23.77
N LYS A 54 18.54 -10.49 -22.84
CA LYS A 54 18.91 -9.16 -22.32
C LYS A 54 19.34 -8.25 -23.48
N SER A 55 18.64 -7.14 -23.71
CA SER A 55 19.18 -6.02 -24.50
C SER A 55 20.23 -5.27 -23.68
N GLU A 56 21.35 -4.91 -24.30
CA GLU A 56 22.50 -4.20 -23.72
C GLU A 56 22.15 -2.75 -23.27
N ALA A 57 21.42 -2.59 -22.17
CA ALA A 57 21.22 -1.26 -21.57
C ALA A 57 21.28 -1.20 -20.03
N ASP A 58 21.32 -2.32 -19.32
CA ASP A 58 21.34 -2.33 -17.85
C ASP A 58 22.51 -3.15 -17.29
N HIS A 59 23.71 -2.55 -17.24
CA HIS A 59 24.79 -2.98 -16.34
C HIS A 59 25.77 -1.83 -16.03
N VAL A 60 25.50 -1.15 -14.91
CA VAL A 60 26.51 -0.62 -13.99
C VAL A 60 25.95 -1.06 -12.63
N SER A 61 26.55 -1.91 -11.80
CA SER A 61 27.94 -2.23 -11.53
C SER A 61 27.96 -3.52 -10.71
N GLU A 62 28.81 -4.50 -11.04
CA GLU A 62 29.41 -5.36 -10.02
C GLU A 62 30.66 -6.04 -10.60
N LYS A 63 31.70 -6.08 -9.76
CA LYS A 63 33.10 -6.29 -10.15
C LYS A 63 33.37 -7.71 -10.66
N LYS A 64 34.20 -7.73 -11.70
CA LYS A 64 34.86 -8.86 -12.36
C LYS A 64 35.89 -9.52 -11.42
N THR A 65 35.83 -10.84 -11.28
CA THR A 65 37.01 -11.66 -10.98
C THR A 65 36.95 -12.89 -11.89
N GLU A 66 37.87 -12.94 -12.85
CA GLU A 66 38.10 -14.07 -13.76
C GLU A 66 38.97 -15.12 -13.06
N LEU A 67 38.68 -16.41 -13.27
CA LEU A 67 39.68 -17.48 -13.36
C LEU A 67 39.08 -18.75 -14.00
N ASP A 68 39.49 -18.94 -15.25
CA ASP A 68 39.76 -20.13 -16.07
C ASP A 68 39.18 -21.54 -15.78
N ALA A 69 38.64 -22.08 -16.90
CA ALA A 69 38.91 -23.36 -17.54
C ALA A 69 38.20 -24.68 -17.12
N ASN A 70 37.54 -25.25 -18.15
CA ASN A 70 37.27 -26.66 -18.46
C ASN A 70 36.24 -27.45 -17.64
N ILE A 71 35.07 -27.74 -18.26
CA ILE A 71 34.23 -28.91 -17.93
C ILE A 71 33.74 -29.59 -19.23
N PRO A 72 33.68 -30.95 -19.31
CA PRO A 72 33.35 -31.71 -20.52
C PRO A 72 31.84 -31.80 -20.77
N ALA A 73 31.50 -32.22 -21.99
CA ALA A 73 30.14 -32.44 -22.49
C ALA A 73 29.31 -33.35 -21.55
N GLY A 74 28.35 -32.76 -20.83
CA GLY A 74 27.48 -33.51 -19.92
C GLY A 74 26.43 -32.72 -19.15
N GLU A 75 26.05 -31.50 -19.54
CA GLU A 75 25.03 -30.73 -18.82
C GLU A 75 24.17 -29.89 -19.78
N VAL A 76 23.10 -30.47 -20.31
CA VAL A 76 22.09 -29.72 -21.10
C VAL A 76 20.78 -29.51 -20.30
N ASN A 77 20.67 -30.07 -19.09
CA ASN A 77 19.40 -30.06 -18.34
C ASN A 77 19.33 -29.05 -17.17
N ASN A 78 20.38 -28.27 -16.89
CA ASN A 78 20.39 -27.29 -15.79
C ASN A 78 20.19 -25.82 -16.24
N VAL A 79 20.31 -25.56 -17.55
CA VAL A 79 20.24 -24.20 -18.12
C VAL A 79 18.80 -23.67 -18.23
N VAL A 80 17.79 -24.56 -18.19
CA VAL A 80 16.37 -24.18 -18.34
C VAL A 80 15.86 -23.43 -17.08
N SER A 81 16.42 -23.75 -15.90
CA SER A 81 15.97 -23.30 -14.58
C SER A 81 16.14 -21.79 -14.35
N GLU A 82 17.21 -21.19 -14.87
CA GLU A 82 17.54 -19.77 -14.69
C GLU A 82 16.80 -18.82 -15.65
N SER A 83 16.10 -19.39 -16.65
CA SER A 83 15.40 -18.63 -17.68
C SER A 83 13.94 -18.35 -17.36
N LEU A 84 13.38 -18.90 -16.28
CA LEU A 84 11.96 -18.74 -15.96
C LEU A 84 11.74 -17.61 -14.95
N GLU A 85 10.75 -16.78 -15.23
CA GLU A 85 10.21 -15.79 -14.31
C GLU A 85 8.76 -16.11 -13.97
N TYR A 86 8.41 -15.86 -12.72
CA TYR A 86 7.16 -16.23 -12.10
C TYR A 86 6.49 -14.97 -11.54
N PHE A 87 5.27 -14.66 -11.96
CA PHE A 87 4.50 -13.59 -11.35
C PHE A 87 3.78 -14.15 -10.13
N VAL A 88 4.06 -13.63 -8.94
CA VAL A 88 3.58 -14.19 -7.67
C VAL A 88 2.81 -13.18 -6.85
N HIS A 89 1.77 -13.66 -6.16
CA HIS A 89 1.06 -12.92 -5.13
C HIS A 89 1.52 -13.35 -3.74
N PHE A 90 1.94 -12.42 -2.89
CA PHE A 90 2.37 -12.77 -1.53
C PHE A 90 1.19 -12.93 -0.58
N ASP A 91 1.09 -14.08 0.08
CA ASP A 91 -0.04 -14.40 0.94
C ASP A 91 -0.18 -13.41 2.09
N GLY A 92 -1.37 -12.84 2.25
CA GLY A 92 -1.69 -11.88 3.31
C GLY A 92 -1.13 -10.47 3.09
N GLN A 93 -0.54 -10.20 1.92
CA GLN A 93 -0.02 -8.90 1.52
C GLN A 93 -0.92 -8.26 0.45
N ASP A 94 -0.76 -6.95 0.26
CA ASP A 94 -1.49 -6.19 -0.75
C ASP A 94 -1.07 -6.62 -2.17
N ARG A 95 -2.02 -6.80 -3.09
CA ARG A 95 -1.78 -7.21 -4.48
C ARG A 95 -0.91 -6.23 -5.27
N ARG A 96 -0.77 -4.97 -4.83
CA ARG A 96 0.18 -4.03 -5.43
C ARG A 96 1.65 -4.46 -5.27
N LEU A 97 1.92 -5.39 -4.36
CA LEU A 97 3.25 -5.97 -4.14
C LEU A 97 3.50 -7.22 -4.99
N ASP A 98 2.54 -7.61 -5.84
CA ASP A 98 2.70 -8.72 -6.77
C ASP A 98 3.80 -8.37 -7.79
N GLN A 99 4.74 -9.28 -7.99
CA GLN A 99 5.91 -9.01 -8.82
C GLN A 99 6.38 -10.25 -9.55
N TRP A 100 7.19 -10.03 -10.59
CA TRP A 100 7.97 -11.08 -11.21
C TRP A 100 9.16 -11.43 -10.31
N ILE A 101 9.28 -12.71 -9.96
CA ILE A 101 10.45 -13.29 -9.31
C ILE A 101 11.15 -14.24 -10.27
N SER A 102 12.47 -14.30 -10.18
CA SER A 102 13.28 -15.21 -10.98
C SER A 102 13.31 -16.61 -10.36
N GLY A 103 13.59 -17.64 -11.17
CA GLY A 103 13.61 -19.03 -10.72
C GLY A 103 14.59 -19.33 -9.58
N ASP A 104 15.64 -18.53 -9.40
CA ASP A 104 16.59 -18.57 -8.27
C ASP A 104 15.97 -18.11 -6.93
N GLN A 105 14.87 -17.35 -6.98
CA GLN A 105 14.10 -16.94 -5.80
C GLN A 105 13.03 -17.98 -5.41
N PHE A 106 12.81 -18.98 -6.25
CA PHE A 106 11.88 -20.09 -6.01
C PHE A 106 12.53 -21.16 -5.13
N ILE A 107 11.86 -21.58 -4.06
CA ILE A 107 12.44 -22.55 -3.10
C ILE A 107 11.80 -23.93 -3.26
N GLU A 108 10.50 -24.02 -2.99
CA GLU A 108 9.78 -25.28 -2.88
C GLU A 108 8.26 -25.08 -2.91
N MET A 109 7.51 -26.15 -3.16
CA MET A 109 6.06 -26.16 -2.98
C MET A 109 5.70 -26.06 -1.49
N ALA A 110 4.67 -25.30 -1.15
CA ALA A 110 4.20 -25.24 0.23
C ALA A 110 3.61 -26.62 0.65
N PRO A 111 3.88 -27.11 1.87
CA PRO A 111 3.29 -28.35 2.37
C PRO A 111 1.75 -28.30 2.29
N LYS A 112 1.15 -29.37 1.73
CA LYS A 112 -0.30 -29.55 1.76
C LYS A 112 -0.71 -29.86 3.20
N HIS A 113 -1.16 -28.87 3.96
CA HIS A 113 -1.62 -29.09 5.32
C HIS A 113 -2.90 -29.94 5.35
N SER A 114 -2.77 -31.17 5.84
CA SER A 114 -3.86 -31.94 6.46
C SER A 114 -4.29 -31.26 7.76
N ALA A 115 -5.60 -31.13 7.96
CA ALA A 115 -6.20 -30.50 9.12
C ALA A 115 -5.88 -31.24 10.43
N GLY A 116 -5.37 -30.53 11.45
CA GLY A 116 -5.33 -31.04 12.82
C GLY A 116 -4.22 -30.46 13.69
N GLU A 117 -4.64 -29.81 14.78
CA GLU A 117 -3.90 -29.48 16.02
C GLU A 117 -3.09 -28.17 16.12
N LEU A 118 -3.23 -27.58 17.30
CA LEU A 118 -3.26 -26.16 17.63
C LEU A 118 -2.09 -25.74 18.53
N GLY A 119 -1.64 -24.50 18.34
CA GLY A 119 -1.27 -23.57 19.41
C GLY A 119 -1.30 -22.17 18.78
N GLY A 120 -2.08 -21.18 19.19
CA GLY A 120 -2.73 -20.87 20.45
C GLY A 120 -2.63 -19.34 20.59
N GLY A 121 -3.40 -18.60 19.77
CA GLY A 121 -3.33 -17.14 19.69
C GLY A 121 -4.36 -16.54 18.72
N ASP A 122 -5.51 -16.16 19.26
CA ASP A 122 -6.55 -15.25 18.75
C ASP A 122 -7.21 -15.53 17.36
N THR A 123 -8.04 -16.58 17.31
CA THR A 123 -8.81 -17.02 16.14
C THR A 123 -10.11 -16.24 15.86
N ARG A 124 -10.34 -15.09 16.50
CA ARG A 124 -11.58 -14.31 16.27
C ARG A 124 -11.49 -13.34 15.09
N LEU A 125 -10.30 -12.90 14.72
CA LEU A 125 -10.05 -11.98 13.59
C LEU A 125 -9.92 -12.70 12.24
N THR A 126 -9.55 -13.99 12.23
CA THR A 126 -9.27 -14.76 11.00
C THR A 126 -10.52 -15.33 10.33
N ARG A 127 -11.60 -15.62 11.10
CA ARG A 127 -12.86 -16.13 10.55
C ARG A 127 -13.60 -15.09 9.68
N LYS A 128 -13.46 -13.81 10.01
CA LYS A 128 -14.08 -12.70 9.27
C LYS A 128 -13.32 -12.40 7.97
N ARG A 129 -12.01 -12.61 7.96
CA ARG A 129 -11.13 -12.46 6.78
C ARG A 129 -11.32 -13.62 5.78
N ARG A 130 -11.38 -14.87 6.26
CA ARG A 130 -11.69 -16.05 5.42
C ARG A 130 -13.03 -15.96 4.70
N LYS A 131 -14.04 -15.35 5.33
CA LYS A 131 -15.37 -15.17 4.71
C LYS A 131 -15.34 -14.19 3.52
N ASN A 132 -14.43 -13.21 3.53
CA ASN A 132 -14.22 -12.31 2.40
C ASN A 132 -13.38 -12.96 1.28
N ASP A 133 -12.41 -13.80 1.64
CA ASP A 133 -11.52 -14.43 0.66
C ASP A 133 -12.24 -15.55 -0.12
N GLU A 134 -13.13 -16.33 0.50
CA GLU A 134 -13.94 -17.33 -0.24
C GLU A 134 -15.01 -16.69 -1.14
N GLU A 135 -15.51 -15.49 -0.83
CA GLU A 135 -16.38 -14.73 -1.74
C GLU A 135 -15.60 -14.27 -3.00
N LEU A 136 -14.29 -14.01 -2.89
CA LEU A 136 -13.46 -13.49 -3.98
C LEU A 136 -12.93 -14.57 -4.94
N ILE A 137 -12.87 -15.84 -4.50
CA ILE A 137 -12.33 -16.97 -5.30
C ILE A 137 -13.34 -17.48 -6.36
N SER A 138 -14.60 -17.05 -6.31
CA SER A 138 -15.66 -17.57 -7.19
C SER A 138 -15.85 -16.85 -8.54
N LEU A 139 -14.92 -15.99 -8.98
CA LEU A 139 -15.14 -15.06 -10.09
C LEU A 139 -14.47 -15.40 -11.45
N ASP A 140 -13.86 -16.57 -11.63
CA ASP A 140 -13.23 -16.94 -12.92
C ASP A 140 -13.90 -18.17 -13.58
N ASP A 141 -15.24 -18.20 -13.62
CA ASP A 141 -16.00 -19.01 -14.57
C ASP A 141 -16.60 -18.09 -15.65
N PRO A 142 -16.21 -18.20 -16.95
CA PRO A 142 -16.55 -17.23 -17.99
C PRO A 142 -18.02 -17.27 -18.44
N GLY A 143 -18.94 -17.80 -17.61
CA GLY A 143 -20.36 -17.98 -17.92
C GLY A 143 -21.36 -17.35 -16.95
N ARG A 144 -20.94 -16.68 -15.86
CA ARG A 144 -21.89 -16.20 -14.83
C ARG A 144 -22.01 -14.68 -14.83
N VAL A 145 -23.18 -14.20 -15.23
CA VAL A 145 -23.60 -12.79 -15.22
C VAL A 145 -23.32 -12.13 -13.86
N ASP A 146 -22.57 -11.03 -13.91
CA ASP A 146 -22.03 -10.23 -12.81
C ASP A 146 -23.12 -9.69 -11.86
N GLN A 147 -23.42 -10.41 -10.78
CA GLN A 147 -24.42 -10.01 -9.77
C GLN A 147 -23.85 -9.72 -8.37
N HIS A 148 -22.51 -9.62 -8.20
CA HIS A 148 -21.91 -9.40 -6.88
C HIS A 148 -20.78 -8.35 -6.81
N ARG A 149 -20.63 -7.46 -7.79
CA ARG A 149 -20.01 -6.15 -7.50
C ARG A 149 -21.01 -5.34 -6.67
N LYS A 150 -20.84 -5.35 -5.34
CA LYS A 150 -21.53 -4.39 -4.46
C LYS A 150 -21.29 -2.99 -5.04
N ALA A 151 -22.37 -2.27 -5.31
CA ALA A 151 -22.28 -0.91 -5.84
C ALA A 151 -21.32 -0.10 -4.95
N PRO A 152 -20.47 0.76 -5.52
CA PRO A 152 -19.66 1.68 -4.73
C PRO A 152 -20.54 2.37 -3.69
N PRO A 153 -20.07 2.55 -2.44
CA PRO A 153 -20.84 3.24 -1.42
C PRO A 153 -21.35 4.57 -1.97
N GLU A 154 -22.66 4.80 -1.90
CA GLU A 154 -23.24 6.05 -2.36
C GLU A 154 -22.54 7.23 -1.66
N LYS A 155 -22.19 8.24 -2.45
CA LYS A 155 -21.55 9.45 -1.96
C LYS A 155 -22.43 10.11 -0.90
N ASN A 156 -21.87 10.40 0.27
CA ASN A 156 -22.62 10.99 1.39
C ASN A 156 -22.58 12.52 1.45
N ILE A 157 -21.65 13.15 0.73
CA ILE A 157 -21.48 14.61 0.71
C ILE A 157 -21.44 15.04 -0.75
N GLU A 158 -22.34 15.92 -1.19
CA GLU A 158 -22.34 16.35 -2.60
C GLU A 158 -21.21 17.35 -2.89
N TRP A 159 -21.10 18.38 -2.06
CA TRP A 159 -20.13 19.48 -2.16
C TRP A 159 -19.40 19.72 -0.84
N VAL A 160 -18.14 20.15 -0.93
CA VAL A 160 -17.39 20.70 0.20
C VAL A 160 -17.06 22.17 -0.07
N VAL A 161 -17.34 23.02 0.92
CA VAL A 161 -16.92 24.42 0.94
C VAL A 161 -15.62 24.51 1.72
N PHE A 162 -14.56 24.96 1.06
CA PHE A 162 -13.20 25.02 1.59
C PHE A 162 -12.54 26.33 1.17
N GLY A 163 -12.33 27.25 2.14
CA GLY A 163 -11.92 28.61 1.85
C GLY A 163 -12.93 29.32 0.94
N SER A 164 -12.45 29.90 -0.16
CA SER A 164 -13.26 30.54 -1.20
C SER A 164 -13.84 29.57 -2.24
N TYR A 165 -13.53 28.27 -2.14
CA TYR A 165 -13.92 27.27 -3.12
C TYR A 165 -15.14 26.45 -2.69
N GLU A 166 -15.98 26.12 -3.66
CA GLU A 166 -16.99 25.08 -3.55
C GLU A 166 -16.61 23.93 -4.50
N ILE A 167 -16.32 22.76 -3.94
CA ILE A 167 -15.69 21.64 -4.65
C ILE A 167 -16.63 20.44 -4.64
N GLN A 168 -16.89 19.86 -5.81
CA GLN A 168 -17.71 18.65 -5.91
C GLN A 168 -16.94 17.44 -5.38
N CYS A 169 -17.55 16.71 -4.45
CA CYS A 169 -16.95 15.50 -3.88
C CYS A 169 -17.11 14.31 -4.84
N TRP A 170 -16.16 13.38 -4.82
CA TRP A 170 -16.14 12.23 -5.75
C TRP A 170 -16.53 10.93 -5.05
N TYR A 171 -16.08 10.74 -3.81
CA TYR A 171 -16.22 9.48 -3.10
C TYR A 171 -16.86 9.67 -1.72
N TYR A 172 -17.37 8.58 -1.16
CA TYR A 172 -17.79 8.51 0.23
C TYR A 172 -16.62 8.80 1.18
N SER A 173 -16.86 9.61 2.21
CA SER A 173 -15.95 9.84 3.32
C SER A 173 -16.67 9.70 4.68
N PRO A 174 -16.09 8.98 5.67
CA PRO A 174 -16.77 8.63 6.92
C PRO A 174 -16.78 9.78 7.94
N TYR A 175 -17.28 10.96 7.54
CA TYR A 175 -17.51 12.07 8.46
C TYR A 175 -18.57 11.70 9.50
N ARG A 176 -18.34 12.10 10.76
CA ARG A 176 -19.31 11.92 11.84
C ARG A 176 -20.34 13.05 11.80
N LEU A 177 -21.29 12.95 10.88
CA LEU A 177 -22.37 13.91 10.71
C LEU A 177 -23.64 13.45 11.43
N LYS A 178 -24.54 14.40 11.74
CA LYS A 178 -25.86 14.09 12.31
C LYS A 178 -26.76 13.38 11.30
N LYS A 179 -26.64 13.76 10.02
CA LYS A 179 -27.37 13.17 8.89
C LYS A 179 -26.50 12.14 8.19
N LYS A 180 -27.13 11.13 7.57
CA LYS A 180 -26.42 10.11 6.77
C LYS A 180 -25.76 10.70 5.53
N ALA A 181 -26.42 11.68 4.91
CA ALA A 181 -25.92 12.43 3.77
C ALA A 181 -26.26 13.91 3.90
N VAL A 182 -25.41 14.76 3.34
CA VAL A 182 -25.58 16.22 3.31
C VAL A 182 -25.24 16.75 1.92
N GLU A 183 -25.92 17.82 1.52
CA GLU A 183 -25.64 18.47 0.24
C GLU A 183 -24.31 19.23 0.30
N LYS A 184 -24.08 20.03 1.36
CA LYS A 184 -22.84 20.78 1.55
C LYS A 184 -22.21 20.50 2.90
N LEU A 185 -20.90 20.31 2.90
CA LEU A 185 -20.07 20.27 4.11
C LEU A 185 -19.17 21.50 4.13
N TYR A 186 -19.14 22.22 5.24
CA TYR A 186 -18.25 23.37 5.41
C TYR A 186 -17.01 22.95 6.20
N VAL A 187 -15.82 23.23 5.65
CA VAL A 187 -14.55 22.84 6.26
C VAL A 187 -13.65 24.07 6.34
N CYS A 188 -13.19 24.39 7.55
CA CYS A 188 -12.24 25.49 7.76
C CYS A 188 -10.89 25.16 7.13
N GLU A 189 -10.37 26.05 6.28
CA GLU A 189 -9.08 25.86 5.62
C GLU A 189 -7.89 25.77 6.60
N ASN A 190 -7.98 26.49 7.72
CA ASN A 190 -6.88 26.58 8.68
C ASN A 190 -6.82 25.38 9.62
N CYS A 191 -7.94 25.02 10.27
CA CYS A 191 -7.95 23.98 11.31
C CYS A 191 -8.67 22.68 10.91
N LEU A 192 -9.20 22.64 9.69
CA LEU A 192 -9.93 21.50 9.10
C LEU A 192 -11.17 21.06 9.89
N LEU A 193 -11.62 21.88 10.85
CA LEU A 193 -12.88 21.65 11.54
C LEU A 193 -14.01 21.70 10.52
N TYR A 194 -14.96 20.78 10.65
CA TYR A 194 -16.05 20.61 9.71
C TYR A 194 -17.41 20.75 10.40
N THR A 195 -18.41 21.21 9.65
CA THR A 195 -19.80 21.31 10.09
C THR A 195 -20.75 21.28 8.89
N ASP A 196 -21.97 20.81 9.08
CA ASP A 196 -23.07 20.90 8.11
C ASP A 196 -23.99 22.12 8.36
N ASP A 197 -23.69 22.95 9.39
CA ASP A 197 -24.41 24.22 9.67
C ASP A 197 -23.56 25.43 9.28
N VAL A 198 -24.04 26.19 8.31
CA VAL A 198 -23.41 27.42 7.80
C VAL A 198 -23.23 28.50 8.88
N ARG A 199 -24.12 28.57 9.88
CA ARG A 199 -24.00 29.57 10.96
C ARG A 199 -22.84 29.23 11.88
N MET A 200 -22.71 27.95 12.26
CA MET A 200 -21.58 27.48 13.05
C MET A 200 -20.26 27.70 12.31
N TYR A 201 -20.23 27.47 10.99
CA TYR A 201 -19.05 27.74 10.18
C TYR A 201 -18.66 29.22 10.19
N LYS A 202 -19.61 30.13 9.96
CA LYS A 202 -19.36 31.58 10.01
C LYS A 202 -18.88 32.06 11.38
N CYS A 203 -19.50 31.58 12.47
CA CYS A 203 -19.05 31.88 13.83
C CYS A 203 -17.61 31.38 14.07
N HIS A 204 -17.31 30.16 13.61
CA HIS A 204 -15.98 29.58 13.75
C HIS A 204 -14.90 30.42 13.05
N LEU A 205 -15.16 30.85 11.81
CA LEU A 205 -14.22 31.70 11.06
C LEU A 205 -14.03 33.07 11.71
N ALA A 206 -15.09 33.66 12.29
CA ALA A 206 -15.03 35.00 12.85
C ALA A 206 -14.44 35.06 14.26
N VAL A 207 -14.58 34.01 15.08
CA VAL A 207 -14.31 34.08 16.52
C VAL A 207 -13.44 32.92 17.04
N ASP A 208 -13.70 31.69 16.59
CA ASP A 208 -13.11 30.50 17.24
C ASP A 208 -11.76 30.11 16.64
N CYS A 209 -11.61 30.24 15.32
CA CYS A 209 -10.41 29.80 14.61
C CYS A 209 -9.28 30.82 14.77
N LYS A 210 -8.28 30.46 15.58
CA LYS A 210 -7.08 31.29 15.79
C LYS A 210 -5.89 30.85 14.95
N ARG A 211 -6.05 29.81 14.13
CA ARG A 211 -4.98 29.22 13.33
C ARG A 211 -4.91 29.92 11.99
N THR A 212 -3.70 30.22 11.55
CA THR A 212 -3.40 30.84 10.24
C THR A 212 -2.56 29.95 9.33
N ASN A 213 -1.85 28.97 9.91
CA ASN A 213 -0.99 28.04 9.18
C ASN A 213 -1.25 26.59 9.62
N PRO A 214 -0.96 25.59 8.77
CA PRO A 214 -0.92 24.19 9.18
C PRO A 214 -0.08 24.00 10.46
N PRO A 215 -0.49 23.11 11.38
CA PRO A 215 0.37 22.75 12.49
C PRO A 215 1.59 21.98 11.98
N GLY A 216 2.73 22.09 12.65
CA GLY A 216 3.94 21.37 12.27
C GLY A 216 5.08 22.33 11.95
N GLU A 217 6.11 21.79 11.31
CA GLU A 217 7.33 22.51 10.96
C GLU A 217 7.30 22.89 9.47
N LEU A 218 7.71 24.11 9.13
CA LEU A 218 7.91 24.53 7.75
C LEU A 218 9.24 23.96 7.25
N ILE A 219 9.22 23.09 6.24
CA ILE A 219 10.42 22.38 5.74
C ILE A 219 10.88 22.85 4.35
N TYR A 220 10.03 23.56 3.62
CA TYR A 220 10.34 24.09 2.31
C TYR A 220 9.52 25.36 2.06
N GLU A 221 10.17 26.36 1.49
CA GLU A 221 9.57 27.64 1.13
C GLU A 221 10.26 28.16 -0.13
N GLU A 222 9.49 28.36 -1.19
CA GLU A 222 9.95 28.97 -2.43
C GLU A 222 8.82 29.79 -3.06
N GLY A 223 9.00 31.12 -3.11
CA GLY A 223 7.99 32.03 -3.65
C GLY A 223 6.70 32.01 -2.84
N ASP A 224 5.60 31.66 -3.50
CA ASP A 224 4.25 31.51 -2.93
C ASP A 224 3.93 30.08 -2.50
N VAL A 225 4.90 29.15 -2.54
CA VAL A 225 4.72 27.75 -2.17
C VAL A 225 5.46 27.42 -0.88
N GLN A 226 4.72 26.85 0.07
CA GLN A 226 5.25 26.38 1.36
C GLN A 226 4.88 24.91 1.58
N ILE A 227 5.77 24.14 2.22
CA ILE A 227 5.48 22.76 2.61
C ILE A 227 5.73 22.56 4.10
N TYR A 228 4.70 22.09 4.80
CA TYR A 228 4.73 21.80 6.22
C TYR A 228 4.83 20.29 6.49
N GLU A 229 5.72 19.90 7.39
CA GLU A 229 5.81 18.55 7.94
C GLU A 229 5.00 18.44 9.24
N VAL A 230 4.06 17.50 9.27
CA VAL A 230 3.06 17.37 10.32
C VAL A 230 3.04 15.94 10.85
N PHE A 231 3.50 15.77 12.09
CA PHE A 231 3.50 14.48 12.76
C PHE A 231 2.08 14.12 13.24
N GLY A 232 1.52 13.02 12.73
CA GLY A 232 0.18 12.56 13.08
C GLY A 232 0.04 12.20 14.57
N ALA A 233 1.11 11.74 15.21
CA ALA A 233 1.16 11.50 16.66
C ALA A 233 0.98 12.79 17.48
N LEU A 234 1.51 13.93 17.00
CA LEU A 234 1.42 15.22 17.69
C LEU A 234 0.12 15.97 17.35
N GLN A 235 -0.39 15.80 16.13
CA GLN A 235 -1.51 16.58 15.58
C GLN A 235 -2.71 15.69 15.20
N LYS A 236 -3.02 14.70 16.06
CA LYS A 236 -4.02 13.65 15.80
C LYS A 236 -5.33 14.17 15.20
N PHE A 237 -5.99 15.12 15.85
CA PHE A 237 -7.30 15.61 15.38
C PHE A 237 -7.23 16.35 14.06
N TYR A 238 -6.15 17.11 13.83
CA TYR A 238 -5.93 17.81 12.58
C TYR A 238 -5.71 16.82 11.44
N CYS A 239 -4.83 15.84 11.64
CA CYS A 239 -4.53 14.80 10.64
C CYS A 239 -5.72 13.87 10.36
N GLN A 240 -6.58 13.59 11.35
CA GLN A 240 -7.83 12.86 11.14
C GLN A 240 -8.79 13.65 10.22
N ARG A 241 -8.96 14.95 10.48
CA ARG A 241 -9.80 15.83 9.65
C ARG A 241 -9.24 15.96 8.24
N LEU A 242 -7.92 16.08 8.10
CA LEU A 242 -7.22 16.06 6.82
C LEU A 242 -7.47 14.75 6.06
N CYS A 243 -7.40 13.61 6.74
CA CYS A 243 -7.69 12.31 6.12
C CYS A 243 -9.14 12.19 5.64
N LEU A 244 -10.09 12.72 6.43
CA LEU A 244 -11.51 12.75 6.04
C LEU A 244 -11.72 13.63 4.79
N LEU A 245 -11.05 14.78 4.71
CA LEU A 245 -11.07 15.64 3.54
C LEU A 245 -10.48 14.92 2.32
N ALA A 246 -9.29 14.31 2.48
CA ALA A 246 -8.64 13.57 1.40
C ALA A 246 -9.49 12.39 0.90
N LYS A 247 -10.22 11.71 1.79
CA LYS A 247 -11.08 10.57 1.41
C LYS A 247 -12.24 10.97 0.48
N LEU A 248 -12.65 12.25 0.46
CA LEU A 248 -13.64 12.75 -0.51
C LEU A 248 -13.14 12.68 -1.97
N PHE A 249 -11.82 12.65 -2.16
CA PHE A 249 -11.16 12.71 -3.47
C PHE A 249 -10.26 11.50 -3.76
N ILE A 250 -10.06 10.60 -2.79
CA ILE A 250 -9.35 9.32 -2.95
C ILE A 250 -10.33 8.16 -2.73
N ASP A 251 -10.45 7.29 -3.73
CA ASP A 251 -11.34 6.12 -3.66
C ASP A 251 -10.87 5.13 -2.57
N HIS A 252 -9.65 4.63 -2.71
CA HIS A 252 -9.13 3.50 -1.92
C HIS A 252 -8.33 3.91 -0.67
N LYS A 253 -8.59 5.08 -0.08
CA LYS A 253 -7.99 5.43 1.21
C LYS A 253 -8.67 4.65 2.35
N THR A 254 -7.91 3.79 3.01
CA THR A 254 -8.41 2.85 4.03
C THR A 254 -8.34 3.40 5.46
N LEU A 255 -7.35 4.24 5.75
CA LEU A 255 -7.11 4.79 7.09
C LEU A 255 -7.44 6.28 7.16
N CYS A 256 -8.42 6.62 8.01
CA CYS A 256 -8.81 8.01 8.29
C CYS A 256 -8.68 8.41 9.77
N PHE A 257 -8.68 7.44 10.69
CA PHE A 257 -8.67 7.70 12.13
C PHE A 257 -7.34 7.33 12.79
N ASP A 258 -6.68 6.28 12.31
CA ASP A 258 -5.39 5.81 12.83
C ASP A 258 -4.25 6.55 12.11
N VAL A 259 -3.93 7.75 12.62
CA VAL A 259 -2.97 8.69 12.00
C VAL A 259 -1.63 8.77 12.72
N GLU A 260 -1.49 8.15 13.90
CA GLU A 260 -0.35 8.35 14.79
C GLU A 260 0.98 7.88 14.19
N ASN A 261 0.95 6.84 13.34
CA ASN A 261 2.14 6.31 12.66
C ASN A 261 2.45 6.98 11.31
N PHE A 262 1.77 8.09 11.01
CA PHE A 262 1.93 8.81 9.75
C PHE A 262 2.55 10.19 9.96
N ILE A 263 3.40 10.58 9.02
CA ILE A 263 3.85 11.95 8.80
C ILE A 263 3.11 12.47 7.58
N PHE A 264 2.60 13.69 7.66
CA PHE A 264 1.89 14.35 6.58
C PHE A 264 2.69 15.54 6.10
N TYR A 265 2.82 15.67 4.78
CA TYR A 265 3.47 16.79 4.13
C TYR A 265 2.40 17.60 3.42
N LEU A 266 2.16 18.82 3.86
CA LEU A 266 1.10 19.69 3.34
C LEU A 266 1.72 20.79 2.50
N LEU A 267 1.45 20.77 1.19
CA LEU A 267 1.80 21.84 0.28
C LEU A 267 0.69 22.89 0.32
N CYS A 268 1.09 24.13 0.58
CA CYS A 268 0.23 25.29 0.67
C CYS A 268 0.65 26.37 -0.33
N GLU A 269 -0.33 27.08 -0.87
CA GLU A 269 -0.12 28.38 -1.53
C GLU A 269 -0.26 29.48 -0.48
N THR A 270 0.63 30.46 -0.49
CA THR A 270 0.60 31.60 0.43
C THR A 270 0.26 32.88 -0.32
N ASP A 271 -0.72 33.62 0.18
CA ASP A 271 -1.10 34.93 -0.36
C ASP A 271 -1.25 35.99 0.76
N LYS A 272 -1.98 37.07 0.48
CA LYS A 272 -2.20 38.16 1.45
C LYS A 272 -3.21 37.81 2.54
N GLU A 273 -4.09 36.85 2.28
CA GLU A 273 -5.15 36.38 3.17
C GLU A 273 -4.65 35.25 4.09
N GLY A 274 -3.67 34.46 3.63
CA GLY A 274 -2.96 33.53 4.49
C GLY A 274 -2.31 32.37 3.74
N THR A 275 -2.35 31.20 4.38
CA THR A 275 -1.72 29.97 3.88
C THR A 275 -2.82 28.95 3.57
N HIS A 276 -2.95 28.58 2.30
CA HIS A 276 -4.05 27.78 1.77
C HIS A 276 -3.56 26.39 1.39
N ILE A 277 -4.09 25.35 2.03
CA ILE A 277 -3.72 23.96 1.74
C ILE A 277 -4.17 23.60 0.32
N ALA A 278 -3.22 23.27 -0.54
CA ALA A 278 -3.48 22.93 -1.95
C ALA A 278 -3.33 21.42 -2.19
N ALA A 279 -2.35 20.78 -1.55
CA ALA A 279 -2.06 19.37 -1.74
C ALA A 279 -1.43 18.74 -0.48
N MET A 280 -1.45 17.42 -0.40
CA MET A 280 -0.80 16.67 0.67
C MET A 280 -0.30 15.31 0.18
N PHE A 281 0.73 14.79 0.85
CA PHE A 281 0.96 13.35 0.89
C PHE A 281 1.22 12.88 2.32
N SER A 282 1.05 11.58 2.56
CA SER A 282 1.35 10.94 3.84
C SER A 282 2.39 9.84 3.68
N LYS A 283 3.34 9.76 4.61
CA LYS A 283 4.37 8.71 4.74
C LYS A 283 4.13 7.95 6.05
N GLU A 284 4.21 6.62 6.01
CA GLU A 284 4.15 5.79 7.21
C GLU A 284 5.57 5.62 7.78
N MET A 285 5.78 5.87 9.07
CA MET A 285 7.13 6.00 9.67
C MET A 285 8.01 4.74 9.55
N HIS A 286 7.41 3.55 9.57
CA HIS A 286 8.12 2.27 9.58
C HIS A 286 7.86 1.44 8.32
N SER A 287 7.52 2.12 7.22
CA SER A 287 7.23 1.52 5.93
C SER A 287 8.38 1.79 4.96
N SER A 288 8.72 0.81 4.12
CA SER A 288 9.61 1.05 2.98
C SER A 288 8.95 1.88 1.87
N ASN A 289 7.63 2.08 1.95
CA ASN A 289 6.91 2.96 1.03
C ASN A 289 7.13 4.42 1.46
N ASN A 290 7.72 5.20 0.58
CA ASN A 290 7.89 6.65 0.76
C ASN A 290 6.59 7.45 0.61
N LEU A 291 5.56 6.84 0.03
CA LEU A 291 4.26 7.47 -0.21
C LEU A 291 3.13 6.47 0.08
N ALA A 292 2.25 6.82 1.02
CA ALA A 292 1.05 6.04 1.34
C ALA A 292 -0.19 6.57 0.62
N CYS A 293 -0.42 7.88 0.67
CA CYS A 293 -1.51 8.56 -0.03
C CYS A 293 -0.99 9.91 -0.52
N ILE A 294 -1.49 10.37 -1.65
CA ILE A 294 -1.25 11.71 -2.20
C ILE A 294 -2.56 12.27 -2.72
N MET A 295 -2.78 13.57 -2.51
CA MET A 295 -3.95 14.28 -2.99
C MET A 295 -3.55 15.71 -3.34
N THR A 296 -3.94 16.16 -4.52
CA THR A 296 -4.09 17.59 -4.84
C THR A 296 -5.57 17.91 -4.86
N LEU A 297 -6.00 18.91 -4.10
CA LEU A 297 -7.39 19.35 -4.08
C LEU A 297 -7.84 19.69 -5.51
N PRO A 298 -9.06 19.34 -5.94
CA PRO A 298 -9.50 19.52 -7.33
C PRO A 298 -9.30 20.94 -7.88
N CYS A 299 -9.52 21.98 -7.08
CA CYS A 299 -9.32 23.39 -7.48
C CYS A 299 -7.83 23.77 -7.70
N TYR A 300 -6.89 22.98 -7.19
CA TYR A 300 -5.44 23.20 -7.32
C TYR A 300 -4.75 22.23 -8.29
N GLN A 301 -5.52 21.39 -8.99
CA GLN A 301 -4.97 20.45 -9.96
C GLN A 301 -4.37 21.17 -11.18
N ARG A 302 -3.48 20.47 -11.89
CA ARG A 302 -2.77 20.96 -13.11
C ARG A 302 -1.86 22.17 -12.90
N LYS A 303 -1.54 22.52 -11.64
CA LYS A 303 -0.51 23.52 -11.27
C LYS A 303 0.88 22.93 -11.02
N GLY A 304 1.07 21.61 -11.21
CA GLY A 304 2.35 20.93 -10.98
C GLY A 304 2.60 20.44 -9.54
N TYR A 305 1.73 20.78 -8.57
CA TYR A 305 1.89 20.40 -7.16
C TYR A 305 1.98 18.89 -6.91
N GLY A 306 1.25 18.08 -7.66
CA GLY A 306 1.37 16.63 -7.57
C GLY A 306 2.79 16.15 -7.88
N ASN A 307 3.44 16.72 -8.90
CA ASN A 307 4.81 16.37 -9.27
C ASN A 307 5.80 16.84 -8.22
N LEU A 308 5.61 18.05 -7.67
CA LEU A 308 6.47 18.57 -6.60
C LEU A 308 6.42 17.66 -5.36
N LEU A 309 5.22 17.23 -4.94
CA LEU A 309 5.06 16.32 -3.82
C LEU A 309 5.65 14.92 -4.09
N ILE A 310 5.54 14.41 -5.32
CA ILE A 310 6.18 13.14 -5.71
C ILE A 310 7.70 13.28 -5.60
N GLN A 311 8.29 14.35 -6.12
CA GLN A 311 9.72 14.61 -6.02
C GLN A 311 10.16 14.70 -4.55
N LEU A 312 9.44 15.49 -3.75
CA LEU A 312 9.72 15.62 -2.32
C LEU A 312 9.68 14.26 -1.61
N SER A 313 8.71 13.39 -1.93
CA SER A 313 8.62 12.05 -1.32
C SER A 313 9.85 11.17 -1.57
N MET A 314 10.61 11.43 -2.64
CA MET A 314 11.88 10.73 -2.92
C MET A 314 13.05 11.31 -2.12
N PHE A 315 13.01 12.62 -1.80
CA PHE A 315 14.06 13.29 -1.02
C PHE A 315 13.94 13.05 0.48
N VAL A 316 12.70 13.00 1.01
CA VAL A 316 12.45 12.81 2.45
C VAL A 316 12.52 11.32 2.82
N LEU A 317 13.35 10.54 2.14
CA LEU A 317 13.59 9.12 2.39
C LEU A 317 14.60 8.91 3.51
#